data_AF-A0A5B7B4G7-F1
#
_entry.id   AF-A0A5B7B4G7-F1
#
_cell.length_a   1.000
_cell.length_b   1.000
_cell.length_c   1.000
_cell.angle_alpha   90.00
_cell.angle_beta   90.00
_cell.angle_gamma   90.00
#
_symmetry.space_group_name_H-M   'P 1'
#
loop_
_entity.id
_entity.type
_entity.pdbx_description
1 polymer ?
#
loop_
_entity_poly.entity_id
_entity_poly.type
_entity_poly.pdbx_seq_one_letter_code
_entity_poly.pdbx_strand_id
1 'polypeptide(L)'
;MHYIAWDIPPKQHPHTLSLNDSSKMIASGSAFARKFKRDDPVLDKIDKELLGRKNGSFTPGGWCSGKPRCSKVGDPTRLKPGPGAQKLRRLIGRLVLSAKFGQNQCN
;
A
#
# COMPACT_ATOMS: atom_id res chain seq x y z
N MET A 1 -4.02 -4.59 -9.48
CA MET A 1 -3.97 -4.04 -8.10
C MET A 1 -2.66 -3.31 -7.78
N HIS A 2 -1.97 -2.73 -8.78
CA HIS A 2 -0.75 -1.94 -8.59
C HIS A 2 -1.05 -0.48 -8.91
N TYR A 3 -0.58 0.44 -8.08
CA TYR A 3 -0.46 1.85 -8.46
C TYR A 3 0.81 2.03 -9.28
N ILE A 4 0.63 2.47 -10.53
CA ILE A 4 1.70 2.75 -11.49
C ILE A 4 1.39 4.12 -12.08
N ALA A 5 2.35 5.04 -11.98
CA ALA A 5 2.25 6.34 -12.63
C ALA A 5 3.08 6.34 -13.92
N TRP A 6 2.60 7.09 -14.92
CA TRP A 6 3.29 7.32 -16.17
C TRP A 6 3.42 8.83 -16.40
N ASP A 7 4.56 9.23 -16.95
CA ASP A 7 4.76 10.59 -17.44
C ASP A 7 3.80 10.89 -18.61
N ILE A 8 3.59 12.16 -18.90
CA ILE A 8 2.82 12.61 -20.07
C ILE A 8 3.75 13.52 -20.90
N PRO A 9 4.17 13.10 -22.11
CA PRO A 9 3.90 11.82 -22.75
C PRO A 9 4.58 10.63 -22.03
N PRO A 10 4.04 9.39 -22.19
CA PRO A 10 4.60 8.22 -21.52
C PRO A 10 5.99 7.88 -22.03
N LYS A 11 6.91 7.58 -21.11
CA LYS A 11 8.26 7.06 -21.39
C LYS A 11 8.24 5.54 -21.52
N GLN A 12 9.37 4.94 -21.91
CA GLN A 12 9.51 3.47 -21.99
C GLN A 12 9.28 2.76 -20.65
N HIS A 13 9.64 3.40 -19.54
CA HIS A 13 9.47 2.85 -18.20
C HIS A 13 8.51 3.73 -17.38
N PRO A 14 7.75 3.13 -16.44
CA PRO A 14 6.90 3.90 -15.53
C PRO A 14 7.67 4.96 -14.76
N HIS A 15 6.96 6.03 -14.38
CA HIS A 15 7.48 7.09 -13.52
C HIS A 15 7.98 6.51 -12.19
N THR A 16 9.09 7.05 -11.71
CA THR A 16 9.63 6.68 -10.39
C THR A 16 8.89 7.50 -9.34
N LEU A 17 8.14 6.82 -8.48
CA LEU A 17 7.33 7.47 -7.46
C LEU A 17 8.20 8.18 -6.42
N SER A 18 7.79 9.38 -6.07
CA SER A 18 8.43 10.29 -5.11
C SER A 18 7.44 10.74 -4.04
N LEU A 19 7.88 11.61 -3.12
CA LEU A 19 6.98 12.23 -2.13
C LEU A 19 5.77 12.93 -2.75
N ASN A 20 5.94 13.53 -3.94
CA ASN A 20 4.87 14.24 -4.65
C ASN A 20 3.74 13.30 -5.10
N ASP A 21 4.04 12.02 -5.27
CA ASP A 21 3.09 11.00 -5.72
C ASP A 21 2.37 10.32 -4.55
N SER A 22 2.84 10.53 -3.32
CA SER A 22 2.39 9.80 -2.12
C SER A 22 0.89 9.88 -1.89
N SER A 23 0.30 11.07 -2.00
CA SER A 23 -1.14 11.26 -1.78
C SER A 23 -2.00 10.50 -2.80
N LYS A 24 -1.65 10.57 -4.09
CA LYS A 24 -2.37 9.86 -5.16
C LYS A 24 -2.22 8.34 -5.02
N MET A 25 -1.00 7.90 -4.73
CA MET A 25 -0.69 6.50 -4.46
C MET A 25 -1.54 5.94 -3.30
N ILE A 26 -1.59 6.64 -2.16
CA ILE A 26 -2.36 6.21 -0.98
C ILE A 26 -3.86 6.25 -1.24
N ALA A 27 -4.36 7.28 -1.93
CA ALA A 27 -5.76 7.45 -2.26
C ALA A 27 -6.28 6.38 -3.24
N SER A 28 -5.41 5.84 -4.09
CA SER A 28 -5.78 4.76 -5.03
C SER A 28 -6.33 3.51 -4.33
N GLY A 29 -5.94 3.27 -3.08
CA GLY A 29 -6.30 2.06 -2.33
C GLY A 29 -5.65 0.78 -2.88
N SER A 30 -4.71 0.89 -3.81
CA SER A 30 -3.96 -0.24 -4.36
C SER A 30 -3.13 -0.91 -3.27
N ALA A 31 -3.03 -2.23 -3.32
CA ALA A 31 -2.23 -3.01 -2.36
C ALA A 31 -0.71 -2.83 -2.59
N PHE A 32 -0.32 -2.58 -3.84
CA PHE A 32 1.07 -2.45 -4.24
C PHE A 32 1.29 -1.16 -5.05
N ALA A 33 2.52 -0.66 -5.06
CA ALA A 33 2.94 0.48 -5.87
C ALA A 33 4.36 0.25 -6.41
N ARG A 34 4.65 0.77 -7.61
CA ARG A 34 6.00 0.73 -8.21
C ARG A 34 6.18 1.86 -9.23
N LYS A 35 7.42 2.28 -9.56
CA LYS A 35 8.71 1.88 -8.95
C LYS A 35 9.22 2.97 -8.01
N PHE A 36 9.97 2.58 -6.99
CA PHE A 36 10.62 3.51 -6.07
C PHE A 36 12.13 3.52 -6.35
N LYS A 37 12.76 4.68 -6.20
CA LYS A 37 14.21 4.75 -6.13
C LYS A 37 14.66 4.19 -4.77
N ARG A 38 15.81 3.52 -4.77
CA ARG A 38 16.45 3.07 -3.53
C ARG A 38 16.70 4.29 -2.61
N ASP A 39 16.40 4.13 -1.32
CA ASP A 39 16.63 5.15 -0.28
C ASP A 39 15.91 6.49 -0.54
N ASP A 40 14.81 6.48 -1.31
CA ASP A 40 13.99 7.67 -1.55
C ASP A 40 13.16 8.03 -0.29
N PRO A 41 13.04 9.31 0.09
CA PRO A 41 12.27 9.75 1.25
C PRO A 41 10.79 9.32 1.26
N VAL A 42 10.21 8.98 0.11
CA VAL A 42 8.85 8.41 0.05
C VAL A 42 8.75 7.08 0.81
N LEU A 43 9.84 6.31 0.88
CA LEU A 43 9.88 5.05 1.63
C LEU A 43 9.78 5.31 3.14
N ASP A 44 10.45 6.34 3.66
CA ASP A 44 10.32 6.75 5.06
C ASP A 44 8.90 7.21 5.39
N LYS A 45 8.26 7.92 4.45
CA LYS A 45 6.86 8.33 4.59
C LYS A 45 5.92 7.12 4.65
N ILE A 46 6.13 6.11 3.79
CA ILE A 46 5.37 4.85 3.81
C ILE A 46 5.56 4.14 5.16
N ASP A 47 6.81 4.03 5.63
CA ASP A 47 7.14 3.39 6.90
C ASP A 47 6.44 4.04 8.08
N LYS A 48 6.46 5.37 8.12
CA LYS A 48 5.86 6.15 9.21
C LYS A 48 4.33 6.16 9.15
N GLU A 49 3.75 6.49 8.00
CA GLU A 49 2.32 6.81 7.89
C GLU A 49 1.44 5.59 7.61
N LEU A 50 1.96 4.58 6.89
CA LEU A 50 1.18 3.41 6.49
C LEU A 50 1.53 2.18 7.32
N LEU A 51 2.83 1.97 7.57
CA LEU A 51 3.32 0.78 8.29
C LEU A 51 3.48 1.03 9.79
N GLY A 52 3.55 2.29 10.22
CA GLY A 52 3.71 2.65 11.63
C GLY A 52 4.98 2.06 12.25
N ARG A 53 6.06 1.97 11.47
CA ARG A 53 7.35 1.41 11.91
C ARG A 53 8.44 2.47 11.94
N LYS A 54 9.44 2.26 12.79
CA LYS A 54 10.67 3.04 12.82
C LYS A 54 11.73 2.39 11.91
N ASN A 55 12.73 3.16 11.51
CA ASN A 55 13.87 2.62 10.77
C ASN A 55 14.48 1.42 11.53
N GLY A 56 14.79 0.35 10.80
CA GLY A 56 15.34 -0.90 11.34
C GLY A 56 14.34 -1.78 12.11
N SER A 57 13.06 -1.41 12.20
CA SER A 57 12.02 -2.21 12.88
C SER A 57 11.05 -2.88 11.90
N PHE A 58 10.41 -3.94 12.39
CA PHE A 58 9.33 -4.62 11.67
C PHE A 58 8.02 -3.84 11.76
N THR A 59 7.17 -3.97 10.73
CA THR A 59 5.78 -3.48 10.77
C THR A 59 5.00 -4.23 11.85
N PRO A 60 4.49 -3.53 12.88
CA PRO A 60 3.69 -4.18 13.92
C PRO A 60 2.37 -4.69 13.33
N GLY A 61 2.12 -5.99 13.47
CA GLY A 61 0.88 -6.64 13.03
C GLY A 61 0.02 -7.15 14.18
N GLY A 62 -0.99 -7.96 13.87
CA GLY A 62 -1.80 -8.65 14.88
C GLY A 62 -1.01 -9.67 15.71
N TRP A 63 0.14 -10.10 15.20
CA TRP A 63 1.11 -10.96 15.87
C TRP A 63 1.94 -10.25 16.95
N CYS A 64 2.00 -8.92 16.96
CA CYS A 64 2.84 -8.21 17.91
C CYS A 64 2.26 -8.31 19.34
N SER A 65 3.07 -8.79 20.29
CA SER A 65 2.69 -8.98 21.70
C SER A 65 3.78 -8.50 22.68
N GLY A 66 3.50 -8.56 23.98
CA GLY A 66 4.44 -8.19 25.05
C GLY A 66 4.33 -6.75 25.56
N LYS A 67 5.02 -6.50 26.68
CA LYS A 67 5.23 -5.18 27.31
C LYS A 67 6.74 -5.01 27.56
N PRO A 68 7.43 -4.01 26.98
CA PRO A 68 6.92 -2.98 26.06
C PRO A 68 6.35 -3.55 24.75
N ARG A 69 5.54 -2.77 24.03
CA ARG A 69 4.78 -3.23 22.84
C ARG A 69 5.71 -3.85 21.80
N CYS A 70 5.31 -5.01 21.26
CA CYS A 70 6.06 -5.81 20.29
C CYS A 70 7.40 -6.38 20.79
N SER A 71 7.59 -6.56 22.11
CA SER A 71 8.77 -7.23 22.66
C SER A 71 8.76 -8.75 22.49
N LYS A 72 7.60 -9.34 22.16
CA LYS A 72 7.45 -10.78 21.92
C LYS A 72 6.64 -11.02 20.65
N VAL A 73 6.97 -12.13 19.97
CA VAL A 73 6.13 -12.65 18.88
C VAL A 73 4.94 -13.37 19.51
N GLY A 74 3.73 -12.91 19.22
CA GLY A 74 2.48 -13.55 19.57
C GLY A 74 1.98 -14.46 18.45
N ASP A 75 0.67 -14.63 18.35
CA ASP A 75 0.06 -15.47 17.32
C ASP A 75 0.23 -14.87 15.90
N PRO A 76 1.01 -15.51 15.00
CA PRO A 76 1.24 -15.03 13.65
C PRO A 76 -0.01 -15.05 12.76
N THR A 77 -1.02 -15.85 13.11
CA THR A 77 -2.26 -16.01 12.36
C THR A 77 -3.32 -14.98 12.74
N ARG A 78 -3.12 -14.26 13.84
CA ARG A 78 -4.05 -13.23 14.30
C ARG A 78 -4.08 -12.05 13.33
N LEU A 79 -5.14 -11.93 12.56
CA LEU A 79 -5.38 -10.80 11.65
C LEU A 79 -6.21 -9.71 12.33
N LYS A 80 -5.75 -8.46 12.24
CA LYS A 80 -6.51 -7.27 12.64
C LYS A 80 -6.54 -6.27 11.49
N PRO A 81 -7.65 -6.15 10.76
CA PRO A 81 -7.76 -5.19 9.65
C PRO A 81 -7.54 -3.75 10.10
N GLY A 82 -6.59 -3.07 9.46
CA GLY A 82 -6.32 -1.64 9.66
C GLY A 82 -6.90 -0.74 8.57
N PRO A 83 -6.57 0.57 8.57
CA PRO A 83 -7.02 1.52 7.54
C PRO A 83 -6.64 1.10 6.11
N GLY A 84 -5.47 0.47 5.93
CA GLY A 84 -5.06 -0.10 4.63
C GLY A 84 -6.02 -1.17 4.12
N ALA A 85 -6.44 -2.10 5.00
CA ALA A 85 -7.40 -3.15 4.66
C ALA A 85 -8.77 -2.57 4.27
N GLN A 86 -9.21 -1.50 4.93
CA GLN A 86 -10.44 -0.81 4.57
C GLN A 86 -10.38 -0.16 3.18
N LYS A 87 -9.25 0.48 2.83
CA LYS A 87 -9.02 1.04 1.49
C LYS A 87 -9.03 -0.05 0.42
N LEU A 88 -8.34 -1.16 0.67
CA LEU A 88 -8.31 -2.30 -0.25
C LEU A 88 -9.71 -2.90 -0.45
N ARG A 89 -10.48 -3.10 0.63
CA ARG A 89 -11.86 -3.59 0.55
C ARG A 89 -12.74 -2.70 -0.34
N ARG A 90 -12.61 -1.38 -0.21
CA ARG A 90 -13.36 -0.42 -1.05
C ARG A 90 -12.94 -0.48 -2.51
N LEU A 91 -11.66 -0.72 -2.81
CA LEU A 91 -11.18 -0.89 -4.18
C LEU A 91 -11.72 -2.19 -4.77
N ILE A 92 -11.59 -3.31 -4.07
CA ILE A 92 -12.09 -4.62 -4.52
C ILE A 92 -13.60 -4.55 -4.78
N GLY A 93 -14.37 -3.96 -3.86
CA GLY A 93 -15.82 -3.80 -4.05
C GLY A 93 -16.17 -3.04 -5.32
N ARG A 94 -15.45 -1.94 -5.62
CA ARG A 94 -15.64 -1.18 -6.87
C ARG A 94 -15.31 -2.00 -8.10
N LEU A 95 -14.19 -2.74 -8.10
CA LEU A 95 -13.78 -3.58 -9.22
C LEU A 95 -14.77 -4.69 -9.52
N VAL A 96 -15.27 -5.37 -8.47
CA VAL A 96 -16.29 -6.42 -8.60
C VAL A 96 -17.58 -5.86 -9.17
N LEU A 97 -18.02 -4.68 -8.71
CA LEU A 97 -19.20 -4.01 -9.26
C LEU A 97 -19.02 -3.65 -10.73
N SER A 98 -17.91 -3.00 -11.11
CA SER A 98 -17.65 -2.65 -12.53
C SER A 98 -17.62 -3.88 -13.43
N ALA A 99 -16.99 -4.97 -12.99
CA ALA A 99 -16.97 -6.22 -13.74
C ALA A 99 -18.38 -6.81 -13.92
N LYS A 100 -19.23 -6.76 -12.88
CA LYS A 100 -20.64 -7.20 -12.97
C LYS A 100 -21.44 -6.42 -14.02
N PHE A 101 -21.09 -5.16 -14.27
CA PHE A 101 -21.73 -4.30 -15.28
C PHE A 101 -21.02 -4.32 -16.64
N GLY A 102 -20.06 -5.23 -16.87
CA GLY A 102 -19.32 -5.32 -18.14
C GLY A 102 -18.42 -4.12 -18.42
N GLN A 103 -18.16 -3.26 -17.43
CA GLN A 103 -17.31 -2.09 -17.61
C GLN A 103 -15.84 -2.49 -17.58
N ASN A 104 -15.04 -1.82 -18.41
CA ASN A 104 -13.58 -2.03 -18.51
C ASN A 104 -13.19 -3.49 -18.80
N GLN A 105 -14.05 -4.22 -19.53
CA GLN A 105 -13.73 -5.50 -20.14
C GLN A 105 -13.44 -5.26 -21.63
N CYS A 106 -12.48 -5.98 -22.19
CA CYS A 106 -12.38 -6.10 -23.65
C CYS A 106 -13.43 -7.10 -24.12
N ASN A 107 -14.04 -6.85 -25.28
CA ASN A 107 -14.88 -7.82 -25.97
C ASN A 107 -14.04 -8.97 -26.53
#